data_AF-A0A1H7AJK7-F1
#
_entry.id   AF-A0A1H7AJK7-F1
#
_cell.length_a   1.000
_cell.length_b   1.000
_cell.length_c   1.000
_cell.angle_alpha   90.00
_cell.angle_beta   90.00
_cell.angle_gamma   90.00
#
_symmetry.space_group_name_H-M   'P 1'
#
loop_
_entity.id
_entity.type
_entity.pdbx_description
1 polymer ?
#
loop_
_entity_poly.entity_id
_entity_poly.type
_entity_poly.pdbx_seq_one_letter_code
_entity_poly.pdbx_strand_id
1 'polypeptide(L)'
;MASEADDDEAAVVVGISDHMWLIQCKRERAIGPKKLLQYLDEIKLGENEKLHGIIFTAACDFSKAARDLFRDRCIQMGLQEWHIWGKGEVEDRLFRPENDGLLFAYFGVSLTIRRRSQRADLRSKLAMKRKANRLLGPKEHGSVLLRSPDALQYPYSAEIHNFERLPPWYVRRYVGLSHDGLKFSLHRHFAFLSDDGKSWDAMLCCHDATRLHDDPWTPEVNSPHVKRAEAWRIWNELPEQNKAWLDIEGIVPFDTVLDIDELGDECFSAPHAYVPFDGAHSKAFSRVLKAAPHSTVVASGSQTLRATRVERQSAHDGKHRDPRPDAPSRATTHIRSNAH
;
A
#
# COMPACT_ATOMS: atom_id res chain seq x y z
N MET A 1 86.01 -28.69 -2.28
CA MET A 1 85.14 -29.88 -2.16
C MET A 1 83.70 -29.41 -2.14
N ALA A 2 82.84 -30.18 -2.79
CA ALA A 2 81.40 -30.01 -3.00
C ALA A 2 81.02 -28.87 -3.96
N SER A 3 80.88 -29.07 -5.27
CA SER A 3 80.03 -29.97 -6.09
C SER A 3 78.72 -29.30 -6.52
N GLU A 4 78.62 -29.16 -7.84
CA GLU A 4 77.45 -28.89 -8.66
C GLU A 4 76.18 -29.62 -8.19
N ALA A 5 75.05 -28.93 -8.33
CA ALA A 5 73.82 -29.54 -8.77
C ALA A 5 73.09 -28.52 -9.64
N ASP A 6 73.20 -28.72 -10.96
CA ASP A 6 72.21 -28.32 -11.94
C ASP A 6 70.81 -28.65 -11.40
N ASP A 7 69.92 -27.65 -11.42
CA ASP A 7 68.49 -27.91 -11.40
C ASP A 7 67.94 -27.26 -12.67
N ASP A 8 67.76 -28.13 -13.67
CA ASP A 8 67.17 -27.84 -14.96
C ASP A 8 65.90 -27.01 -14.81
N GLU A 9 65.89 -25.84 -15.46
CA GLU A 9 64.69 -25.11 -15.84
C GLU A 9 63.84 -26.01 -16.74
N ALA A 10 63.04 -26.90 -16.13
CA ALA A 10 61.92 -27.52 -16.79
C ALA A 10 60.91 -26.41 -17.12
N ALA A 11 61.05 -25.85 -18.32
CA ALA A 11 60.06 -24.99 -18.93
C ALA A 11 58.70 -25.70 -18.86
N VAL A 12 57.85 -25.27 -17.92
CA VAL A 12 56.47 -25.70 -17.85
C VAL A 12 55.80 -25.15 -19.09
N VAL A 13 55.69 -25.97 -20.14
CA VAL A 13 54.81 -25.72 -21.28
C VAL A 13 53.39 -25.84 -20.75
N VAL A 14 52.90 -24.76 -20.14
CA VAL A 14 51.47 -24.59 -19.84
C VAL A 14 50.79 -24.36 -21.19
N GLY A 15 50.45 -25.44 -21.87
CA GLY A 15 49.53 -25.40 -23.00
C GLY A 15 48.13 -25.05 -22.50
N ILE A 16 47.87 -23.78 -22.19
CA ILE A 16 46.50 -23.28 -22.19
C ILE A 16 46.06 -23.37 -23.65
N SER A 17 45.33 -24.43 -23.98
CA SER A 17 44.62 -24.47 -25.25
C SER A 17 43.62 -23.32 -25.23
N ASP A 18 43.88 -22.29 -26.03
CA ASP A 18 42.98 -21.15 -26.14
C ASP A 18 41.62 -21.65 -26.66
N HIS A 19 40.58 -21.55 -25.83
CA HIS A 19 39.25 -22.03 -26.17
C HIS A 19 38.51 -20.90 -26.87
N MET A 20 38.44 -20.97 -28.20
CA MET A 20 37.71 -19.98 -28.97
C MET A 20 36.19 -20.17 -28.82
N TRP A 21 35.50 -19.11 -28.42
CA TRP A 21 34.04 -19.06 -28.26
C TRP A 21 33.41 -18.07 -29.23
N LEU A 22 32.29 -18.48 -29.84
CA LEU A 22 31.49 -17.61 -30.69
C LEU A 22 30.20 -17.23 -29.96
N ILE A 23 29.97 -15.94 -29.79
CA ILE A 23 28.74 -15.42 -29.22
C ILE A 23 27.96 -14.73 -30.34
N GLN A 24 26.81 -15.30 -30.70
CA GLN A 24 25.94 -14.75 -31.73
C GLN A 24 24.64 -14.25 -31.11
N CYS A 25 24.35 -12.97 -31.31
CA CYS A 25 23.15 -12.32 -30.79
C CYS A 25 22.25 -11.89 -31.95
N LYS A 26 20.99 -12.32 -31.96
CA LYS A 26 20.02 -11.98 -33.00
C LYS A 26 18.74 -11.38 -32.41
N ARG A 27 18.45 -10.14 -32.78
CA ARG A 27 17.22 -9.44 -32.39
C ARG A 27 16.17 -9.60 -33.49
N GLU A 28 15.49 -10.74 -33.50
CA GLU A 28 14.43 -11.04 -34.46
C GLU A 28 13.16 -11.50 -33.77
N ARG A 29 12.01 -11.30 -34.43
CA ARG A 29 10.70 -11.68 -33.89
C ARG A 29 10.49 -13.20 -33.88
N ALA A 30 11.05 -13.90 -34.87
CA ALA A 30 10.99 -15.36 -34.97
C ALA A 30 12.17 -15.87 -35.81
N ILE A 31 12.81 -16.95 -35.36
CA ILE A 31 13.86 -17.66 -36.09
C ILE A 31 13.42 -19.11 -36.28
N GLY A 32 13.14 -19.49 -37.52
CA GLY A 32 12.81 -20.86 -37.88
C GLY A 32 14.04 -21.76 -37.99
N PRO A 33 13.88 -23.10 -37.99
CA PRO A 33 15.00 -24.04 -38.01
C PRO A 33 15.96 -23.87 -39.19
N LYS A 34 15.44 -23.65 -40.40
CA LYS A 34 16.27 -23.44 -41.61
C LYS A 34 17.17 -22.20 -41.50
N LYS A 35 16.61 -21.12 -40.96
CA LYS A 35 17.32 -19.84 -40.78
C LYS A 35 18.39 -19.96 -39.70
N LEU A 36 18.11 -20.70 -38.64
CA LEU A 36 19.08 -21.01 -37.59
C LEU A 36 20.28 -21.80 -38.14
N LEU A 37 20.04 -22.80 -38.99
CA LEU A 37 21.12 -23.56 -39.65
C LEU A 37 21.92 -22.68 -40.61
N GLN A 38 21.25 -21.83 -41.38
CA GLN A 38 21.94 -20.88 -42.27
C GLN A 38 22.93 -20.01 -41.49
N TYR A 39 22.56 -19.53 -40.31
CA TYR A 39 23.49 -18.75 -39.46
C TYR A 39 24.70 -19.54 -38.98
N LEU A 40 24.57 -20.85 -38.77
CA LEU A 40 25.70 -21.72 -38.44
C LEU A 40 26.61 -21.97 -39.66
N ASP A 41 26.01 -22.16 -40.83
CA ASP A 41 26.74 -22.43 -42.07
C ASP A 41 27.51 -21.20 -42.58
N GLU A 42 27.06 -20.00 -42.21
CA GLU A 42 27.75 -18.74 -42.52
C GLU A 42 28.99 -18.48 -41.65
N ILE A 43 29.25 -19.32 -40.62
CA ILE A 43 30.44 -19.19 -39.76
C ILE A 43 31.67 -19.59 -40.57
N LYS A 44 32.56 -18.61 -40.83
CA LYS A 44 33.85 -18.82 -41.48
C LYS A 44 34.94 -18.84 -40.44
N LEU A 45 35.67 -19.96 -40.36
CA LEU A 45 36.85 -20.12 -39.51
C LEU A 45 38.10 -20.02 -40.39
N GLY A 46 39.18 -19.45 -39.85
CA GLY A 46 40.50 -19.50 -40.51
C GLY A 46 41.04 -20.94 -40.57
N GLU A 47 42.02 -21.19 -41.45
CA GLU A 47 42.58 -22.56 -41.71
C GLU A 47 43.12 -23.28 -40.45
N ASN A 48 43.47 -22.53 -39.39
CA ASN A 48 43.97 -23.06 -38.12
C ASN A 48 43.07 -22.74 -36.91
N GLU A 49 41.88 -22.18 -37.12
CA GLU A 49 40.98 -21.79 -36.03
C GLU A 49 39.96 -22.89 -35.75
N LYS A 50 39.98 -23.44 -34.53
CA LYS A 50 38.97 -24.42 -34.09
C LYS A 50 38.07 -23.81 -33.03
N LEU A 51 36.78 -23.77 -33.32
CA LEU A 51 35.78 -23.28 -32.38
C LEU A 51 35.54 -24.32 -31.27
N HIS A 52 35.75 -23.92 -30.01
CA HIS A 52 35.45 -24.76 -28.85
C HIS A 52 33.94 -24.82 -28.59
N GLY A 53 33.28 -23.67 -28.62
CA GLY A 53 31.86 -23.61 -28.39
C GLY A 53 31.15 -22.37 -28.92
N ILE A 54 29.83 -22.45 -28.92
CA ILE A 54 28.93 -21.39 -29.43
C ILE A 54 27.82 -21.06 -28.43
N ILE A 55 27.55 -19.77 -28.26
CA ILE A 55 26.37 -19.26 -27.57
C ILE A 55 25.52 -18.52 -28.61
N PHE A 56 24.40 -19.11 -28.99
CA PHE A 56 23.42 -18.47 -29.85
C PHE A 56 22.29 -17.90 -29.00
N THR A 57 22.11 -16.59 -29.02
CA THR A 57 21.08 -15.89 -28.24
C THR A 57 20.12 -15.14 -29.18
N ALA A 58 18.82 -15.23 -28.90
CA ALA A 58 17.82 -14.48 -29.65
C ALA A 58 16.67 -13.95 -28.79
N ALA A 59 16.06 -12.85 -29.26
CA ALA A 59 14.91 -12.22 -28.63
C ALA A 59 13.56 -12.94 -28.91
N CYS A 60 13.60 -14.21 -29.37
CA CYS A 60 12.44 -15.04 -29.66
C CYS A 60 12.64 -16.45 -29.13
N ASP A 61 11.57 -17.23 -29.03
CA ASP A 61 11.64 -18.63 -28.60
C ASP A 61 11.98 -19.57 -29.76
N PHE A 62 12.62 -20.68 -29.42
CA PHE A 62 12.98 -21.73 -30.37
C PHE A 62 12.10 -22.96 -30.18
N SER A 63 11.57 -23.50 -31.29
CA SER A 63 10.85 -24.77 -31.26
C SER A 63 11.78 -25.92 -30.90
N LYS A 64 11.23 -27.03 -30.41
CA LYS A 64 12.00 -28.27 -30.14
C LYS A 64 12.78 -28.72 -31.37
N ALA A 65 12.12 -28.74 -32.54
CA ALA A 65 12.77 -29.10 -33.80
C ALA A 65 13.96 -28.19 -34.15
N ALA A 66 13.88 -26.88 -33.86
CA ALA A 66 15.01 -25.97 -34.06
C ALA A 66 16.19 -26.30 -33.13
N ARG A 67 15.91 -26.62 -31.86
CA ARG A 67 16.93 -27.00 -30.87
C ARG A 67 17.61 -28.32 -31.23
N ASP A 68 16.84 -29.30 -31.69
CA ASP A 68 17.36 -30.61 -32.11
C ASP A 68 18.30 -30.45 -33.31
N LEU A 69 17.84 -29.74 -34.36
CA LEU A 69 18.66 -29.47 -35.54
C LEU A 69 19.91 -28.65 -35.24
N PHE A 70 19.82 -27.66 -34.35
CA PHE A 70 20.98 -26.87 -33.92
C PHE A 70 22.03 -27.75 -33.24
N ARG A 71 21.61 -28.62 -32.33
CA ARG A 71 22.50 -29.57 -31.64
C ARG A 71 23.18 -30.51 -32.63
N ASP A 72 22.41 -31.12 -33.53
CA ASP A 72 22.96 -32.07 -34.50
C ASP A 72 24.01 -31.39 -35.40
N ARG A 73 23.76 -30.13 -35.78
CA ARG A 73 24.72 -29.33 -36.55
C ARG A 73 25.98 -29.00 -35.77
N CYS A 74 25.86 -28.59 -34.50
CA CYS A 74 27.01 -28.32 -33.64
C CYS A 74 27.91 -29.55 -33.46
N ILE A 75 27.31 -30.73 -33.32
CA ILE A 75 28.03 -32.02 -33.23
C ILE A 75 28.79 -32.29 -34.53
N GLN A 76 28.16 -32.09 -35.70
CA GLN A 76 28.81 -32.28 -37.00
C GLN A 76 29.98 -31.30 -37.21
N MET A 77 29.90 -30.10 -36.66
CA MET A 77 30.98 -29.10 -36.68
C MET A 77 32.10 -29.42 -35.67
N GLY A 78 31.93 -30.45 -34.82
CA GLY A 78 32.94 -30.87 -33.85
C GLY A 78 33.07 -29.94 -32.63
N LEU A 79 32.04 -29.14 -32.34
CA LEU A 79 32.00 -28.26 -31.17
C LEU A 79 31.92 -29.09 -29.89
N GLN A 80 32.61 -28.66 -28.84
CA GLN A 80 32.58 -29.30 -27.53
C GLN A 80 31.41 -28.80 -26.68
N GLU A 81 31.08 -27.52 -26.81
CA GLU A 81 30.00 -26.89 -26.04
C GLU A 81 29.09 -26.02 -26.92
N TRP A 82 27.78 -26.07 -26.66
CA TRP A 82 26.83 -25.21 -27.36
C TRP A 82 25.66 -24.83 -26.46
N HIS A 83 25.26 -23.57 -26.57
CA HIS A 83 24.14 -22.99 -25.84
C HIS A 83 23.23 -22.27 -26.81
N ILE A 84 21.92 -22.50 -26.67
CA ILE A 84 20.88 -21.76 -27.36
C ILE A 84 19.97 -21.11 -26.32
N TRP A 85 19.93 -19.78 -26.30
CA TRP A 85 19.10 -19.01 -25.38
C TRP A 85 18.04 -18.26 -26.17
N GLY A 86 16.78 -18.66 -25.98
CA GLY A 86 15.64 -17.89 -26.47
C GLY A 86 15.28 -16.78 -25.48
N LYS A 87 14.15 -16.12 -25.74
CA LYS A 87 13.66 -15.03 -24.89
C LYS A 87 13.52 -15.46 -23.42
N GLY A 88 12.86 -16.60 -23.17
CA GLY A 88 12.64 -17.10 -21.82
C GLY A 88 13.96 -17.40 -21.07
N GLU A 89 14.90 -18.09 -21.73
CA GLU A 89 16.19 -18.39 -21.09
C GLU A 89 17.03 -17.15 -20.82
N VAL A 90 16.97 -16.13 -21.70
CA VAL A 90 17.66 -14.85 -21.49
C VAL A 90 17.06 -14.11 -20.29
N GLU A 91 15.72 -14.04 -20.18
CA GLU A 91 15.04 -13.45 -19.03
C GLU A 91 15.40 -14.19 -17.73
N ASP A 92 15.30 -15.52 -17.72
CA ASP A 92 15.63 -16.35 -16.56
C ASP A 92 17.08 -16.19 -16.11
N ARG A 93 18.02 -16.08 -17.05
CA ARG A 93 19.43 -15.80 -16.76
C ARG A 93 19.62 -14.41 -16.19
N LEU A 94 18.94 -13.42 -16.77
CA LEU A 94 19.02 -12.03 -16.35
C LEU A 94 18.48 -11.81 -14.92
N PHE A 95 17.42 -12.54 -14.53
CA PHE A 95 16.83 -12.47 -13.18
C PHE A 95 17.58 -13.23 -12.09
N ARG A 96 18.74 -13.82 -12.39
CA ARG A 96 19.56 -14.45 -11.35
C ARG A 96 20.32 -13.41 -10.52
N PRO A 97 20.56 -13.67 -9.22
CA PRO A 97 21.22 -12.72 -8.32
C PRO A 97 22.60 -12.27 -8.81
N GLU A 98 23.35 -13.13 -9.51
CA GLU A 98 24.68 -12.82 -10.02
C GLU A 98 24.65 -11.74 -11.11
N ASN A 99 23.51 -11.58 -11.78
CA ASN A 99 23.29 -10.63 -12.88
C ASN A 99 22.50 -9.38 -12.45
N ASP A 100 22.29 -9.16 -11.14
CA ASP A 100 21.55 -7.99 -10.61
C ASP A 100 22.19 -6.66 -11.05
N GLY A 101 23.52 -6.64 -11.22
CA GLY A 101 24.25 -5.48 -11.76
C GLY A 101 23.87 -5.15 -13.21
N LEU A 102 23.66 -6.16 -14.06
CA LEU A 102 23.20 -5.98 -15.44
C LEU A 102 21.73 -5.54 -15.49
N LEU A 103 20.88 -6.13 -14.63
CA LEU A 103 19.50 -5.70 -14.47
C LEU A 103 19.40 -4.22 -14.08
N PHE A 104 20.21 -3.79 -13.12
CA PHE A 104 20.18 -2.41 -12.65
C PHE A 104 20.71 -1.44 -13.72
N ALA A 105 21.88 -1.75 -14.31
CA ALA A 105 22.53 -0.87 -15.27
C ALA A 105 21.69 -0.63 -16.55
N TYR A 106 21.02 -1.66 -17.06
CA TYR A 106 20.31 -1.58 -18.33
C TYR A 106 18.80 -1.41 -18.20
N PHE A 107 18.19 -1.88 -17.11
CA PHE A 107 16.73 -1.87 -16.92
C PHE A 107 16.27 -1.08 -15.71
N GLY A 108 17.18 -0.57 -14.87
CA GLY A 108 16.85 0.18 -13.66
C GLY A 108 16.19 -0.66 -12.57
N VAL A 109 16.23 -2.00 -12.69
CA VAL A 109 15.62 -2.93 -11.74
C VAL A 109 16.72 -3.60 -10.91
N SER A 110 16.54 -3.68 -9.59
CA SER A 110 17.40 -4.52 -8.74
C SER A 110 16.56 -5.31 -7.73
N LEU A 111 16.77 -6.62 -7.72
CA LEU A 111 16.17 -7.54 -6.76
C LEU A 111 16.74 -7.31 -5.36
N THR A 112 18.03 -6.97 -5.28
CA THR A 112 18.72 -6.69 -4.00
C THR A 112 18.20 -5.40 -3.37
N ILE A 113 18.03 -4.33 -4.15
CA ILE A 113 17.50 -3.05 -3.68
C ILE A 113 16.07 -3.24 -3.14
N ARG A 114 15.22 -3.98 -3.87
CA ARG A 114 13.83 -4.27 -3.43
C ARG A 114 13.77 -5.08 -2.14
N ARG A 115 14.66 -6.07 -1.94
CA ARG A 115 14.74 -6.83 -0.68
C ARG A 115 15.25 -5.97 0.47
N ARG A 116 16.22 -5.09 0.22
CA ARG A 116 16.76 -4.16 1.23
C ARG A 116 15.70 -3.15 1.67
N SER A 117 14.90 -2.61 0.75
CA SER A 117 13.81 -1.68 1.09
C SER A 117 12.74 -2.35 1.96
N GLN A 118 12.25 -3.53 1.57
CA GLN A 118 11.25 -4.28 2.37
C GLN A 118 11.73 -4.57 3.80
N ARG A 119 13.02 -4.92 3.96
CA ARG A 119 13.61 -5.15 5.29
C ARG A 119 13.72 -3.86 6.09
N ALA A 120 14.07 -2.74 5.45
CA ALA A 120 14.14 -1.43 6.10
C ALA A 120 12.74 -0.96 6.54
N ASP A 121 11.74 -1.08 5.68
CA ASP A 121 10.35 -0.72 5.96
C ASP A 121 9.79 -1.53 7.13
N LEU A 122 9.99 -2.86 7.12
CA LEU A 122 9.54 -3.72 8.21
C LEU A 122 10.23 -3.38 9.54
N ARG A 123 11.53 -3.08 9.50
CA ARG A 123 12.28 -2.66 10.69
C ARG A 123 11.75 -1.34 11.24
N SER A 124 11.48 -0.37 10.37
CA SER A 124 10.89 0.93 10.76
C SER A 124 9.54 0.73 11.44
N LYS A 125 8.62 -0.02 10.80
CA LYS A 125 7.30 -0.37 11.36
C LYS A 125 7.40 -1.02 12.74
N LEU A 126 8.28 -2.01 12.89
CA LEU A 126 8.46 -2.70 14.17
C LEU A 126 9.07 -1.81 15.26
N ALA A 127 10.01 -0.92 14.88
CA ALA A 127 10.58 0.05 15.80
C ALA A 127 9.52 1.02 16.30
N MET A 128 8.72 1.59 15.39
CA MET A 128 7.64 2.52 15.74
C MET A 128 6.55 1.82 16.57
N LYS A 129 6.13 0.60 16.20
CA LYS A 129 5.19 -0.19 17.02
C LYS A 129 5.67 -0.39 18.45
N ARG A 130 6.95 -0.75 18.64
CA ARG A 130 7.52 -0.93 19.99
C ARG A 130 7.58 0.39 20.76
N LYS A 131 7.98 1.49 20.10
CA LYS A 131 7.99 2.83 20.70
C LYS A 131 6.59 3.23 21.13
N ALA A 132 5.61 3.13 20.24
CA ALA A 132 4.21 3.42 20.53
C ALA A 132 3.65 2.57 21.67
N ASN A 133 3.92 1.27 21.70
CA ASN A 133 3.47 0.40 22.79
C ASN A 133 4.03 0.84 24.15
N ARG A 134 5.30 1.25 24.19
CA ARG A 134 5.95 1.72 25.41
C ARG A 134 5.37 3.05 25.88
N LEU A 135 5.20 4.02 24.98
CA LEU A 135 4.81 5.40 25.33
C LEU A 135 3.29 5.56 25.48
N LEU A 136 2.51 4.95 24.58
CA LEU A 136 1.06 5.12 24.53
C LEU A 136 0.29 3.96 25.15
N GLY A 137 0.91 2.79 25.34
CA GLY A 137 0.26 1.64 25.98
C GLY A 137 -0.37 1.97 27.34
N PRO A 138 0.35 2.63 28.27
CA PRO A 138 -0.22 3.07 29.55
C PRO A 138 -1.29 4.17 29.42
N LYS A 139 -1.40 4.79 28.24
CA LYS A 139 -2.34 5.89 27.92
C LYS A 139 -3.50 5.41 27.06
N GLU A 140 -3.76 4.11 26.99
CA GLU A 140 -4.93 3.57 26.30
C GLU A 140 -6.20 4.26 26.78
N HIS A 141 -7.07 4.63 25.84
CA HIS A 141 -8.27 5.44 26.07
C HIS A 141 -8.06 6.89 26.48
N GLY A 142 -6.81 7.34 26.61
CA GLY A 142 -6.44 8.74 26.82
C GLY A 142 -6.45 9.58 25.55
N SER A 143 -6.23 10.87 25.71
CA SER A 143 -6.14 11.84 24.62
C SER A 143 -4.71 11.90 24.08
N VAL A 144 -4.58 11.95 22.76
CA VAL A 144 -3.31 12.11 22.05
C VAL A 144 -3.50 13.17 20.99
N LEU A 145 -2.54 14.09 20.89
CA LEU A 145 -2.52 15.09 19.83
C LEU A 145 -1.92 14.47 18.58
N LEU A 146 -2.70 14.45 17.49
CA LEU A 146 -2.16 14.17 16.17
C LEU A 146 -1.74 15.49 15.54
N ARG A 147 -0.47 15.63 15.20
CA ARG A 147 0.09 16.90 14.71
C ARG A 147 0.90 16.68 13.44
N SER A 148 0.68 17.52 12.44
CA SER A 148 1.55 17.56 11.26
C SER A 148 2.92 18.12 11.64
N PRO A 149 4.03 17.51 11.21
CA PRO A 149 5.38 18.08 11.42
C PRO A 149 5.53 19.45 10.77
N ASP A 150 4.76 19.73 9.72
CA ASP A 150 4.77 21.01 8.99
C ASP A 150 3.86 22.07 9.63
N ALA A 151 3.21 21.76 10.76
CA ALA A 151 2.34 22.68 11.50
C ALA A 151 3.17 23.67 12.32
N LEU A 152 3.81 24.62 11.62
CA LEU A 152 4.66 25.65 12.21
C LEU A 152 3.88 26.68 13.02
N GLN A 153 2.58 26.85 12.76
CA GLN A 153 1.72 27.82 13.44
C GLN A 153 1.11 27.28 14.74
N TYR A 154 1.41 26.03 15.12
CA TYR A 154 0.99 25.51 16.42
C TYR A 154 1.59 26.37 17.55
N PRO A 155 0.81 26.74 18.59
CA PRO A 155 -0.57 26.33 18.89
C PRO A 155 -1.66 27.29 18.40
N TYR A 156 -1.34 28.31 17.59
CA TYR A 156 -2.22 29.43 17.26
C TYR A 156 -3.20 29.11 16.13
N SER A 157 -4.30 28.41 16.45
CA SER A 157 -5.32 28.00 15.46
C SER A 157 -6.00 29.17 14.74
N ALA A 158 -6.10 30.33 15.40
CA ALA A 158 -6.72 31.54 14.82
C ALA A 158 -5.96 32.10 13.61
N GLU A 159 -4.68 31.77 13.46
CA GLU A 159 -3.84 32.24 12.35
C GLU A 159 -3.97 31.35 11.11
N ILE A 160 -4.64 30.20 11.21
CA ILE A 160 -4.79 29.24 10.13
C ILE A 160 -6.14 29.40 9.45
N HIS A 161 -6.11 29.68 8.15
CA HIS A 161 -7.32 29.71 7.33
C HIS A 161 -7.98 28.32 7.29
N ASN A 162 -9.30 28.27 7.58
CA ASN A 162 -10.10 27.04 7.60
C ASN A 162 -9.63 25.97 8.60
N PHE A 163 -9.05 26.36 9.74
CA PHE A 163 -8.66 25.42 10.80
C PHE A 163 -9.77 24.43 11.18
N GLU A 164 -11.03 24.87 11.27
CA GLU A 164 -12.17 24.01 11.61
C GLU A 164 -12.42 22.85 10.62
N ARG A 165 -12.00 23.01 9.36
CA ARG A 165 -12.22 22.01 8.30
C ARG A 165 -10.99 21.19 8.00
N LEU A 166 -9.82 21.82 8.06
CA LEU A 166 -8.53 21.22 7.72
C LEU A 166 -7.50 21.52 8.81
N PRO A 167 -7.73 21.08 10.06
CA PRO A 167 -6.83 21.41 11.15
C PRO A 167 -5.52 20.62 10.98
N PRO A 168 -4.34 21.28 10.94
CA PRO A 168 -3.05 20.58 10.84
C PRO A 168 -2.64 19.91 12.16
N TRP A 169 -3.44 20.05 13.22
CA TRP A 169 -3.39 19.24 14.42
C TRP A 169 -4.78 19.08 15.03
N TYR A 170 -5.05 17.94 15.67
CA TYR A 170 -6.31 17.73 16.37
C TYR A 170 -6.17 16.64 17.43
N VAL A 171 -6.96 16.75 18.50
CA VAL A 171 -6.93 15.79 19.60
C VAL A 171 -7.84 14.61 19.27
N ARG A 172 -7.36 13.39 19.51
CA ARG A 172 -8.17 12.17 19.39
C ARG A 172 -7.97 11.27 20.58
N ARG A 173 -9.03 10.56 20.94
CA ARG A 173 -8.95 9.48 21.90
C ARG A 173 -8.21 8.30 21.30
N TYR A 174 -7.07 7.96 21.88
CA TYR A 174 -6.29 6.80 21.53
C TYR A 174 -7.01 5.54 22.03
N VAL A 175 -7.32 4.63 21.12
CA VAL A 175 -8.03 3.37 21.45
C VAL A 175 -7.05 2.26 21.77
N GLY A 176 -5.85 2.29 21.18
CA GLY A 176 -4.85 1.24 21.37
C GLY A 176 -4.04 0.96 20.10
N LEU A 177 -3.38 -0.19 20.07
CA LEU A 177 -2.63 -0.64 18.89
C LEU A 177 -3.48 -1.57 18.01
N SER A 178 -3.31 -1.44 16.71
CA SER A 178 -3.74 -2.42 15.71
C SER A 178 -2.53 -3.21 15.20
N HIS A 179 -2.78 -4.21 14.36
CA HIS A 179 -1.72 -4.94 13.67
C HIS A 179 -0.90 -4.03 12.74
N ASP A 180 -1.50 -2.96 12.22
CA ASP A 180 -0.91 -2.09 11.20
C ASP A 180 -0.66 -0.64 11.65
N GLY A 181 -1.12 -0.24 12.84
CA GLY A 181 -0.95 1.15 13.27
C GLY A 181 -1.53 1.52 14.63
N LEU A 182 -1.54 2.82 14.90
CA LEU A 182 -2.17 3.45 16.05
C LEU A 182 -3.68 3.61 15.79
N LYS A 183 -4.51 3.16 16.71
CA LYS A 183 -5.96 3.20 16.58
C LYS A 183 -6.54 4.37 17.38
N PHE A 184 -7.44 5.12 16.75
CA PHE A 184 -8.11 6.28 17.34
C PHE A 184 -9.62 6.21 17.16
N SER A 185 -10.37 6.78 18.09
CA SER A 185 -11.81 6.97 17.94
C SER A 185 -12.05 8.22 17.11
N LEU A 186 -12.63 8.04 15.91
CA LEU A 186 -12.96 9.13 15.00
C LEU A 186 -14.37 9.64 15.24
N HIS A 187 -15.32 8.72 15.44
CA HIS A 187 -16.67 9.07 15.84
C HIS A 187 -17.27 8.03 16.80
N ARG A 188 -18.17 8.50 17.65
CA ARG A 188 -18.97 7.66 18.53
C ARG A 188 -20.39 8.20 18.52
N HIS A 189 -21.37 7.35 18.25
CA HIS A 189 -22.78 7.72 18.17
C HIS A 189 -23.63 6.81 19.05
N PHE A 190 -24.70 7.35 19.61
CA PHE A 190 -25.75 6.51 20.19
C PHE A 190 -26.32 5.58 19.13
N ALA A 191 -26.41 4.30 19.46
CA ALA A 191 -26.93 3.30 18.56
C ALA A 191 -27.95 2.40 19.24
N PHE A 192 -28.77 1.79 18.40
CA PHE A 192 -29.74 0.76 18.75
C PHE A 192 -29.32 -0.53 18.06
N LEU A 193 -29.38 -1.63 18.78
CA LEU A 193 -29.22 -2.99 18.25
C LEU A 193 -30.52 -3.75 18.51
N SER A 194 -31.11 -4.35 17.47
CA SER A 194 -32.31 -5.17 17.65
C SER A 194 -32.02 -6.45 18.42
N ASP A 195 -33.07 -7.07 18.94
CA ASP A 195 -32.99 -8.31 19.74
C ASP A 195 -32.38 -9.48 18.95
N ASP A 196 -32.45 -9.45 17.62
CA ASP A 196 -31.83 -10.44 16.74
C ASP A 196 -30.30 -10.29 16.60
N GLY A 197 -29.73 -9.19 17.14
CA GLY A 197 -28.31 -8.83 17.05
C GLY A 197 -27.80 -8.52 15.63
N LYS A 198 -28.70 -8.43 14.64
CA LYS A 198 -28.36 -8.28 13.22
C LYS A 198 -28.72 -6.92 12.66
N SER A 199 -29.85 -6.35 13.08
CA SER A 199 -30.29 -5.04 12.62
C SER A 199 -29.84 -3.96 13.61
N TRP A 200 -29.40 -2.83 13.08
CA TRP A 200 -28.95 -1.71 13.90
C TRP A 200 -29.28 -0.38 13.25
N ASP A 201 -29.41 0.66 14.08
CA ASP A 201 -29.51 2.04 13.64
C ASP A 201 -28.72 2.96 14.59
N ALA A 202 -28.36 4.15 14.14
CA ALA A 202 -27.56 5.08 14.93
C ALA A 202 -27.96 6.55 14.73
N MET A 203 -27.94 7.29 15.83
CA MET A 203 -28.22 8.73 15.85
C MET A 203 -26.95 9.51 15.47
N LEU A 204 -26.80 9.81 14.19
CA LEU A 204 -25.63 10.54 13.66
C LEU A 204 -25.61 12.04 13.99
N CYS A 205 -26.64 12.56 14.68
CA CYS A 205 -26.79 13.98 15.00
C CYS A 205 -25.86 14.48 16.12
N CYS A 206 -25.21 13.58 16.85
CA CYS A 206 -24.25 13.90 17.91
C CYS A 206 -23.04 12.95 17.82
N HIS A 207 -21.86 13.44 18.20
CA HIS A 207 -20.60 12.69 18.14
C HIS A 207 -19.90 12.77 19.50
N ASP A 208 -19.49 11.62 20.02
CA ASP A 208 -18.98 11.43 21.38
C ASP A 208 -17.54 10.92 21.47
N ALA A 209 -16.79 10.95 20.37
CA ALA A 209 -15.45 10.35 20.38
C ALA A 209 -14.44 11.19 21.14
N THR A 210 -14.58 12.52 21.06
CA THR A 210 -13.72 13.48 21.77
C THR A 210 -14.53 14.19 22.84
N ARG A 211 -14.00 14.26 24.06
CA ARG A 211 -14.60 15.10 25.09
C ARG A 211 -14.18 16.54 24.80
N LEU A 212 -15.13 17.48 24.79
CA LEU A 212 -14.82 18.89 24.46
C LEU A 212 -13.73 19.51 25.33
N HIS A 213 -13.61 19.08 26.60
CA HIS A 213 -12.56 19.57 27.49
C HIS A 213 -11.16 19.07 27.15
N ASP A 214 -11.04 18.02 26.33
CA ASP A 214 -9.75 17.47 25.93
C ASP A 214 -9.17 18.18 24.70
N ASP A 215 -9.93 19.01 23.98
CA ASP A 215 -9.47 19.69 22.77
C ASP A 215 -9.53 21.22 22.94
N PRO A 216 -8.41 21.89 23.28
CA PRO A 216 -8.34 23.34 23.47
C PRO A 216 -8.73 24.18 22.25
N TRP A 217 -8.72 23.60 21.04
CA TRP A 217 -8.90 24.33 19.79
C TRP A 217 -10.30 24.16 19.18
N THR A 218 -11.14 23.30 19.76
CA THR A 218 -12.52 23.12 19.28
C THR A 218 -13.44 24.12 20.00
N PRO A 219 -14.01 25.13 19.31
CA PRO A 219 -14.88 26.10 19.95
C PRO A 219 -16.16 25.45 20.48
N GLU A 220 -16.55 25.79 21.71
CA GLU A 220 -17.79 25.32 22.36
C GLU A 220 -19.08 25.80 21.66
N VAL A 221 -18.95 26.70 20.68
CA VAL A 221 -20.02 27.60 20.20
C VAL A 221 -21.09 26.90 19.35
N ASN A 222 -20.83 25.74 18.76
CA ASN A 222 -21.79 25.03 17.91
C ASN A 222 -22.65 24.00 18.66
N SER A 223 -23.22 24.39 19.81
CA SER A 223 -23.96 23.56 20.79
C SER A 223 -24.46 22.20 20.28
N PRO A 224 -23.58 21.18 20.22
CA PRO A 224 -23.99 19.80 19.99
C PRO A 224 -24.77 19.31 21.21
N HIS A 225 -24.68 20.04 22.33
CA HIS A 225 -25.27 19.74 23.62
C HIS A 225 -26.79 19.62 23.59
N VAL A 226 -27.51 20.48 22.86
CA VAL A 226 -28.98 20.40 22.79
C VAL A 226 -29.42 19.13 22.06
N LYS A 227 -28.85 18.89 20.87
CA LYS A 227 -29.12 17.67 20.09
C LYS A 227 -28.65 16.40 20.81
N ARG A 228 -27.53 16.50 21.52
CA ARG A 228 -27.00 15.43 22.37
C ARG A 228 -27.91 15.11 23.53
N ALA A 229 -28.43 16.11 24.25
CA ALA A 229 -29.32 15.90 25.39
C ALA A 229 -30.63 15.23 24.95
N GLU A 230 -31.18 15.65 23.82
CA GLU A 230 -32.35 15.01 23.22
C GLU A 230 -32.05 13.57 22.78
N ALA A 231 -30.95 13.34 22.07
CA ALA A 231 -30.52 12.01 21.65
C ALA A 231 -30.26 11.08 22.86
N TRP A 232 -29.62 11.60 23.92
CA TRP A 232 -29.39 10.87 25.16
C TRP A 232 -30.70 10.46 25.83
N ARG A 233 -31.69 11.36 25.89
CA ARG A 233 -33.01 11.07 26.46
C ARG A 233 -33.67 9.92 25.71
N ILE A 234 -33.76 10.02 24.38
CA ILE A 234 -34.36 8.98 23.53
C ILE A 234 -33.61 7.66 23.69
N TRP A 235 -32.28 7.70 23.67
CA TRP A 235 -31.46 6.51 23.81
C TRP A 235 -31.56 5.85 25.20
N ASN A 236 -31.74 6.64 26.26
CA ASN A 236 -31.94 6.11 27.62
C ASN A 236 -33.29 5.44 27.83
N GLU A 237 -34.31 5.81 27.05
CA GLU A 237 -35.64 5.19 27.07
C GLU A 237 -35.65 3.80 26.42
N LEU A 238 -34.62 3.44 25.64
CA LEU A 238 -34.50 2.11 25.05
C LEU A 238 -34.31 1.03 26.14
N PRO A 239 -34.76 -0.22 25.89
CA PRO A 239 -34.41 -1.34 26.75
C PRO A 239 -32.89 -1.53 26.77
N GLU A 240 -32.34 -1.89 27.93
CA GLU A 240 -30.89 -1.95 28.16
C GLU A 240 -30.17 -2.90 27.18
N GLN A 241 -30.82 -4.01 26.83
CA GLN A 241 -30.31 -4.99 25.86
C GLN A 241 -30.19 -4.44 24.43
N ASN A 242 -30.93 -3.38 24.10
CA ASN A 242 -30.93 -2.76 22.78
C ASN A 242 -30.03 -1.53 22.70
N LYS A 243 -29.53 -1.04 23.83
CA LYS A 243 -28.60 0.09 23.86
C LYS A 243 -27.25 -0.34 23.30
N ALA A 244 -26.76 0.40 22.32
CA ALA A 244 -25.47 0.17 21.70
C ALA A 244 -24.74 1.50 21.44
N TRP A 245 -23.46 1.37 21.11
CA TRP A 245 -22.64 2.45 20.56
C TRP A 245 -22.21 2.08 19.15
N LEU A 246 -22.26 3.05 18.24
CA LEU A 246 -21.59 2.99 16.96
C LEU A 246 -20.26 3.73 17.07
N ASP A 247 -19.17 2.97 17.03
CA ASP A 247 -17.80 3.48 17.04
C ASP A 247 -17.20 3.43 15.63
N ILE A 248 -16.73 4.59 15.16
CA ILE A 248 -15.93 4.71 13.94
C ILE A 248 -14.50 4.90 14.38
N GLU A 249 -13.66 3.91 14.10
CA GLU A 249 -12.24 3.91 14.42
C GLU A 249 -11.42 4.27 13.18
N GLY A 250 -10.29 4.94 13.41
CA GLY A 250 -9.30 5.27 12.40
C GLY A 250 -7.95 4.68 12.79
N ILE A 251 -7.20 4.20 11.80
CA ILE A 251 -5.84 3.68 12.02
C ILE A 251 -4.85 4.59 11.32
N VAL A 252 -3.90 5.12 12.10
CA VAL A 252 -2.68 5.78 11.57
C VAL A 252 -1.60 4.71 11.42
N PRO A 253 -1.15 4.39 10.19
CA PRO A 253 -0.14 3.36 9.97
C PRO A 253 1.19 3.63 10.70
N PHE A 254 1.89 2.58 11.14
CA PHE A 254 3.17 2.76 11.85
C PHE A 254 4.28 3.39 11.00
N ASP A 255 4.23 3.22 9.68
CA ASP A 255 5.22 3.80 8.75
C ASP A 255 4.96 5.27 8.42
N THR A 256 3.79 5.81 8.74
CA THR A 256 3.50 7.24 8.56
C THR A 256 3.79 8.06 9.81
N VAL A 257 3.81 7.45 11.00
CA VAL A 257 4.20 8.14 12.23
C VAL A 257 5.70 8.43 12.18
N LEU A 258 6.08 9.71 12.22
CA LEU A 258 7.47 10.14 12.23
C LEU A 258 8.07 10.00 13.61
N ASP A 259 7.37 10.53 14.62
CA ASP A 259 7.74 10.30 16.00
C ASP A 259 6.59 10.47 16.99
N ILE A 260 6.82 10.06 18.23
CA ILE A 260 5.93 10.24 19.36
C ILE A 260 6.70 10.91 20.50
N ASP A 261 6.20 12.06 20.93
CA ASP A 261 6.55 12.71 22.20
C ASP A 261 5.57 12.25 23.29
N GLU A 262 6.11 11.71 24.38
CA GLU A 262 5.33 11.20 25.51
C GLU A 262 4.84 12.30 26.44
N LEU A 263 5.56 13.43 26.51
CA LEU A 263 5.34 14.48 27.50
C LEU A 263 4.30 15.50 27.03
N GLY A 264 4.33 15.83 25.74
CA GLY A 264 3.58 16.98 25.21
C GLY A 264 4.26 18.28 25.58
N ASP A 265 3.49 19.37 25.70
CA ASP A 265 4.01 20.71 25.96
C ASP A 265 3.08 21.56 26.85
N GLU A 266 3.40 22.84 27.01
CA GLU A 266 2.63 23.80 27.81
C GLU A 266 1.22 24.06 27.28
N CYS A 267 0.95 23.74 26.02
CA CYS A 267 -0.36 23.93 25.39
C CYS A 267 -1.21 22.65 25.43
N PHE A 268 -0.56 21.49 25.37
CA PHE A 268 -1.22 20.19 25.49
C PHE A 268 -0.28 19.15 26.14
N SER A 269 -0.55 18.84 27.40
CA SER A 269 0.28 18.00 28.28
C SER A 269 0.13 16.49 28.09
N ALA A 270 -0.55 16.06 27.02
CA ALA A 270 -0.68 14.64 26.67
C ALA A 270 0.23 14.33 25.47
N PRO A 271 0.48 13.05 25.17
CA PRO A 271 1.41 12.68 24.11
C PRO A 271 1.06 13.28 22.74
N HIS A 272 2.09 13.65 21.97
CA HIS A 272 1.96 14.10 20.59
C HIS A 272 2.47 13.02 19.65
N ALA A 273 1.70 12.66 18.63
CA ALA A 273 2.16 11.83 17.54
C ALA A 273 2.28 12.69 16.27
N TYR A 274 3.50 12.75 15.73
CA TYR A 274 3.81 13.50 14.52
C TYR A 274 3.52 12.66 13.29
N VAL A 275 2.56 13.09 12.49
CA VAL A 275 2.06 12.36 11.32
C VAL A 275 1.93 13.34 10.17
N PRO A 276 2.49 13.08 8.98
CA PRO A 276 2.36 13.96 7.84
C PRO A 276 0.94 13.88 7.27
N PHE A 277 0.18 14.96 7.40
CA PHE A 277 -1.12 15.14 6.76
C PHE A 277 -1.36 16.64 6.48
N ASP A 278 -2.22 16.92 5.49
CA ASP A 278 -2.53 18.26 4.97
C ASP A 278 -3.80 18.86 5.59
N GLY A 279 -4.08 18.51 6.84
CA GLY A 279 -5.32 18.84 7.54
C GLY A 279 -6.55 18.01 7.15
N ALA A 280 -6.52 17.26 6.03
CA ALA A 280 -7.64 16.39 5.68
C ALA A 280 -7.65 15.12 6.54
N HIS A 281 -8.65 15.00 7.44
CA HIS A 281 -8.83 13.82 8.30
C HIS A 281 -8.79 12.48 7.54
N SER A 282 -9.23 12.43 6.28
CA SER A 282 -9.25 11.21 5.47
C SER A 282 -7.86 10.70 5.06
N LYS A 283 -6.81 11.54 5.09
CA LYS A 283 -5.47 11.14 4.65
C LYS A 283 -4.61 10.55 5.77
N ALA A 284 -4.91 10.88 7.03
CA ALA A 284 -4.20 10.35 8.18
C ALA A 284 -4.67 8.94 8.60
N PHE A 285 -5.89 8.54 8.22
CA PHE A 285 -6.51 7.30 8.72
C PHE A 285 -6.99 6.36 7.61
N SER A 286 -6.76 5.06 7.79
CA SER A 286 -7.62 4.02 7.22
C SER A 286 -8.82 3.79 8.16
N ARG A 287 -10.05 3.76 7.62
CA ARG A 287 -11.29 3.72 8.42
C ARG A 287 -11.74 2.29 8.73
N VAL A 288 -12.21 2.06 9.96
CA VAL A 288 -12.84 0.81 10.41
C VAL A 288 -14.15 1.15 11.15
N LEU A 289 -15.24 0.48 10.77
CA LEU A 289 -16.55 0.64 11.42
C LEU A 289 -16.78 -0.48 12.45
N LYS A 290 -17.22 -0.14 13.66
CA LYS A 290 -17.55 -1.11 14.72
C LYS A 290 -18.84 -0.72 15.44
N ALA A 291 -19.79 -1.65 15.55
CA ALA A 291 -20.95 -1.51 16.43
C ALA A 291 -20.76 -2.45 17.64
N ALA A 292 -21.02 -1.96 18.86
CA ALA A 292 -20.87 -2.76 20.08
C ALA A 292 -22.00 -2.48 21.08
N PRO A 293 -22.50 -3.51 21.81
CA PRO A 293 -23.52 -3.34 22.83
C PRO A 293 -23.00 -2.55 24.04
N HIS A 294 -23.89 -1.79 24.68
CA HIS A 294 -23.56 -0.85 25.76
C HIS A 294 -22.93 -1.54 26.99
N SER A 295 -23.35 -2.76 27.30
CA SER A 295 -22.94 -3.53 28.49
C SER A 295 -21.61 -4.29 28.34
N THR A 296 -20.83 -4.06 27.28
CA THR A 296 -19.54 -4.73 27.10
C THR A 296 -18.46 -4.07 27.99
N VAL A 297 -18.36 -4.53 29.24
CA VAL A 297 -17.13 -4.36 30.03
C VAL A 297 -16.02 -5.13 29.31
N VAL A 298 -14.98 -4.41 28.92
CA VAL A 298 -13.85 -4.92 28.13
C VAL A 298 -13.07 -5.97 28.95
N ALA A 299 -13.40 -7.24 28.78
CA ALA A 299 -12.44 -8.32 28.96
C ALA A 299 -11.71 -8.49 27.61
N SER A 300 -10.38 -8.51 27.66
CA SER A 300 -9.47 -8.62 26.52
C SER A 300 -9.87 -9.75 25.56
N GLY A 301 -10.51 -9.39 24.45
CA GLY A 301 -10.97 -10.33 23.43
C GLY A 301 -11.92 -9.65 22.46
N SER A 302 -11.37 -8.96 21.45
CA SER A 302 -12.16 -8.25 20.44
C SER A 302 -12.96 -9.23 19.58
N GLN A 303 -14.26 -9.42 19.87
CA GLN A 303 -15.22 -9.88 18.87
C GLN A 303 -15.75 -8.66 18.10
N THR A 304 -15.44 -8.60 16.81
CA THR A 304 -15.98 -7.60 15.88
C THR A 304 -17.28 -8.16 15.31
N LEU A 305 -18.43 -7.63 15.74
CA LEU A 305 -19.71 -7.94 15.10
C LEU A 305 -19.85 -7.08 13.83
N ARG A 306 -19.87 -7.72 12.65
CA ARG A 306 -20.23 -7.07 11.39
C ARG A 306 -21.75 -7.14 11.24
N ALA A 307 -22.43 -6.02 11.46
CA ALA A 307 -23.88 -5.92 11.27
C ALA A 307 -24.21 -5.05 10.04
N THR A 308 -25.15 -5.49 9.21
CA THR A 308 -25.56 -4.83 7.96
C THR A 308 -26.67 -3.81 8.23
N ARG A 309 -26.48 -2.58 7.71
CA ARG A 309 -27.46 -1.49 7.82
C ARG A 309 -28.70 -1.81 6.99
N VAL A 310 -29.90 -1.59 7.56
CA VAL A 310 -31.17 -1.73 6.83
C VAL A 310 -31.56 -0.37 6.24
N GLU A 311 -31.56 -0.24 4.91
CA GLU A 311 -32.13 0.92 4.23
C GLU A 311 -33.66 0.79 4.16
N ARG A 312 -34.41 1.67 4.84
CA ARG A 312 -35.86 1.76 4.64
C ARG A 312 -36.17 2.72 3.49
N GLN A 313 -36.60 2.16 2.36
CA GLN A 313 -37.28 2.92 1.29
C GLN A 313 -38.65 3.38 1.79
N SER A 314 -38.87 4.70 1.83
CA SER A 314 -40.18 5.28 2.12
C SER A 314 -41.09 5.14 0.90
N ALA A 315 -42.01 4.18 0.95
CA ALA A 315 -43.16 4.13 0.05
C ALA A 315 -44.25 5.05 0.59
N HIS A 316 -44.62 6.09 -0.18
CA HIS A 316 -45.84 6.85 0.05
C HIS A 316 -46.62 6.89 -1.26
N ASP A 317 -47.65 6.04 -1.32
CA ASP A 317 -48.67 6.05 -2.37
C ASP A 317 -50.04 6.03 -1.68
N GLY A 318 -50.89 7.00 -2.01
CA GLY A 318 -52.13 7.29 -1.31
C GLY A 318 -52.96 8.34 -2.05
N LYS A 319 -53.56 7.89 -3.16
CA LYS A 319 -54.46 8.61 -4.08
C LYS A 319 -55.68 9.24 -3.38
N HIS A 320 -56.03 10.46 -3.81
CA HIS A 320 -57.43 10.87 -3.99
C HIS A 320 -57.56 11.78 -5.24
N ARG A 321 -58.38 11.32 -6.21
CA ARG A 321 -58.94 12.02 -7.40
C ARG A 321 -60.04 12.99 -6.94
N ASP A 322 -60.54 14.03 -7.62
CA ASP A 322 -60.46 14.76 -8.93
C ASP A 322 -61.34 16.05 -8.72
N PRO A 323 -61.68 16.97 -9.67
CA PRO A 323 -61.24 17.16 -11.07
C PRO A 323 -60.83 18.64 -11.42
N ARG A 324 -60.40 18.82 -12.68
CA ARG A 324 -60.04 20.09 -13.37
C ARG A 324 -61.24 21.04 -13.62
N PRO A 325 -61.00 22.28 -14.07
CA PRO A 325 -61.00 22.53 -15.52
C PRO A 325 -59.93 23.52 -16.06
N ASP A 326 -59.59 23.27 -17.34
CA ASP A 326 -59.28 24.16 -18.47
C ASP A 326 -58.06 25.09 -18.56
N ALA A 327 -57.32 24.86 -19.66
CA ALA A 327 -56.26 25.68 -20.26
C ALA A 327 -56.86 26.81 -21.13
N PRO A 328 -56.08 27.78 -21.68
CA PRO A 328 -55.20 27.54 -22.85
C PRO A 328 -53.88 28.36 -22.83
N SER A 329 -52.72 27.82 -23.24
CA SER A 329 -52.16 27.74 -24.62
C SER A 329 -51.01 28.73 -24.89
N ARG A 330 -49.82 28.15 -25.10
CA ARG A 330 -48.76 28.46 -26.09
C ARG A 330 -48.25 29.91 -26.25
N ALA A 331 -46.93 30.07 -26.06
CA ALA A 331 -46.04 30.46 -27.16
C ALA A 331 -44.57 30.07 -26.89
N THR A 332 -44.05 29.32 -27.85
CA THR A 332 -42.68 28.92 -28.17
C THR A 332 -41.74 30.11 -28.39
N THR A 333 -40.47 30.03 -28.00
CA THR A 333 -39.33 30.50 -28.84
C THR A 333 -38.06 29.70 -28.54
N HIS A 334 -37.36 29.37 -29.62
CA HIS A 334 -36.20 28.51 -29.75
C HIS A 334 -34.85 29.11 -29.34
N ILE A 335 -33.97 28.17 -29.04
CA ILE A 335 -32.50 28.14 -28.90
C ILE A 335 -31.75 28.60 -30.17
N ARG A 336 -30.58 29.28 -30.02
CA ARG A 336 -29.22 28.98 -30.60
C ARG A 336 -28.34 30.25 -30.60
N SER A 337 -27.13 30.22 -29.99
CA SER A 337 -25.79 29.94 -30.59
C SER A 337 -25.47 30.84 -31.80
N ASN A 338 -24.33 31.51 -31.98
CA ASN A 338 -22.94 31.21 -31.65
C ASN A 338 -22.06 32.46 -31.91
N ALA A 339 -20.88 32.45 -31.29
CA ALA A 339 -19.58 32.97 -31.74
C ALA A 339 -19.49 34.08 -32.83
N HIS A 340 -18.78 35.16 -32.48
CA HIS A 340 -17.49 35.46 -33.10
C HIS A 340 -16.52 36.09 -32.10
#